data_AF-A0A927NUU4-F1
#
_entry.id   AF-A0A927NUU4-F1
#
_cell.length_a   1.000
_cell.length_b   1.000
_cell.length_c   1.000
_cell.angle_alpha   90.00
_cell.angle_beta   90.00
_cell.angle_gamma   90.00
#
_symmetry.space_group_name_H-M   'P 1'
#
loop_
_entity.id
_entity.type
_entity.pdbx_description
1 polymer ?
#
loop_
_entity_poly.entity_id
_entity_poly.type
_entity_poly.pdbx_seq_one_letter_code
_entity_poly.pdbx_strand_id
1 'polypeptide(L)'
;MQNSTFIIKEENGIMKSLVLRNDKFGMNWVEGKAGWGSCRMREGMSVSVSRKFLPNGRLYESYLFKNDTDFDIFTKEGDVDICACFNDSYHDAKTCEEERCHTHLFIKGEMSWVMALRMGGEAPHIGMMLKKGSLVSYGVERDLERISNDRGDFFLNVEPLHLHPGETYEVAWELFPHNGKEDFKNILRGYDNYIEVNSDKFIYFEGEEICLTSNAEPAEIREIAVGSGEKTYTFTKNGVKLDVQVLVQPKWEDLVAARCRYIAEKQQYAEENSPLDGAYLVYDTKKECFYYSHIDHDHNGGRERVAMGLLLARWLQKNNDEKVLASLKKYMAYIEREIG
;
A
#
# COMPACT_ATOMS: atom_id res chain seq x y z
N MET A 1 -35.34 -9.00 -3.90
CA MET A 1 -34.60 -10.24 -4.27
C MET A 1 -33.85 -10.72 -3.05
N GLN A 2 -33.97 -12.00 -2.70
CA GLN A 2 -33.26 -12.58 -1.57
C GLN A 2 -31.78 -12.75 -1.97
N ASN A 3 -30.87 -12.17 -1.19
CA ASN A 3 -29.44 -12.19 -1.48
C ASN A 3 -28.87 -13.61 -1.41
N SER A 4 -28.34 -14.10 -2.54
CA SER A 4 -27.72 -15.42 -2.70
C SER A 4 -26.19 -15.41 -2.63
N THR A 5 -25.55 -14.25 -2.47
CA THR A 5 -24.08 -14.13 -2.50
C THR A 5 -23.51 -13.93 -1.10
N PHE A 6 -24.02 -12.95 -0.36
CA PHE A 6 -23.47 -12.54 0.94
C PHE A 6 -24.36 -13.01 2.10
N ILE A 7 -23.76 -13.14 3.27
CA ILE A 7 -24.42 -13.13 4.58
C ILE A 7 -23.82 -11.96 5.33
N ILE A 8 -24.67 -11.00 5.72
CA ILE A 8 -24.26 -9.83 6.47
C ILE A 8 -24.91 -9.82 7.84
N LYS A 9 -24.16 -9.37 8.85
CA LYS A 9 -24.71 -9.02 10.17
C LYS A 9 -24.39 -7.56 10.44
N GLU A 10 -25.40 -6.79 10.78
CA GLU A 10 -25.29 -5.37 11.06
C GLU A 10 -25.82 -5.05 12.45
N GLU A 11 -25.16 -4.11 13.12
CA GLU A 11 -25.56 -3.60 14.42
C GLU A 11 -25.29 -2.09 14.45
N ASN A 12 -26.32 -1.29 14.75
CA ASN A 12 -26.25 0.17 14.82
C ASN A 12 -25.59 0.82 13.58
N GLY A 13 -25.90 0.31 12.37
CA GLY A 13 -25.36 0.82 11.11
C GLY A 13 -23.94 0.34 10.77
N ILE A 14 -23.29 -0.41 11.66
CA ILE A 14 -21.96 -0.98 11.46
C ILE A 14 -22.07 -2.43 10.97
N MET A 15 -21.31 -2.79 9.94
CA MET A 15 -21.25 -4.17 9.48
C MET A 15 -20.30 -4.96 10.38
N LYS A 16 -20.85 -5.92 11.13
CA LYS A 16 -20.10 -6.78 12.06
C LYS A 16 -19.60 -8.06 11.41
N SER A 17 -20.25 -8.49 10.33
CA SER A 17 -19.83 -9.66 9.58
C SER A 17 -20.22 -9.55 8.12
N LEU A 18 -19.32 -9.99 7.25
CA LEU A 18 -19.49 -10.17 5.81
C LEU A 18 -18.93 -11.53 5.43
N VAL A 19 -19.79 -12.47 5.06
CA VAL A 19 -19.41 -13.83 4.67
C VAL A 19 -19.97 -14.14 3.29
N LEU A 20 -19.20 -14.85 2.47
CA LEU A 20 -19.67 -15.36 1.18
C LEU A 20 -20.37 -16.72 1.39
N ARG A 21 -21.59 -16.87 0.86
CA ARG A 21 -22.42 -18.07 1.10
C ARG A 21 -21.81 -19.38 0.59
N ASN A 22 -21.00 -19.30 -0.46
CA ASN A 22 -20.33 -20.44 -1.08
C ASN A 22 -18.90 -20.65 -0.55
N ASP A 23 -18.49 -19.91 0.46
CA ASP A 23 -17.18 -20.09 1.08
C ASP A 23 -17.19 -21.29 2.04
N LYS A 24 -16.44 -22.33 1.71
CA LYS A 24 -16.31 -23.54 2.53
C LYS A 24 -15.67 -23.27 3.91
N PHE A 25 -14.86 -22.22 4.02
CA PHE A 25 -14.23 -21.82 5.28
C PHE A 25 -15.13 -20.88 6.09
N GLY A 26 -16.18 -20.31 5.47
CA GLY A 26 -17.08 -19.37 6.13
C GLY A 26 -16.38 -18.11 6.66
N MET A 27 -15.32 -17.66 5.97
CA MET A 27 -14.49 -16.55 6.43
C MET A 27 -15.31 -15.28 6.61
N ASN A 28 -15.14 -14.65 7.78
CA ASN A 28 -15.60 -13.29 7.99
C ASN A 28 -14.58 -12.31 7.42
N TRP A 29 -14.98 -11.57 6.39
CA TRP A 29 -14.12 -10.62 5.68
C TRP A 29 -13.90 -9.31 6.44
N VAL A 30 -14.67 -9.08 7.49
CA VAL A 30 -14.58 -7.90 8.35
C VAL A 30 -13.93 -8.28 9.68
N GLU A 31 -12.89 -7.55 10.07
CA GLU A 31 -12.31 -7.51 11.42
C GLU A 31 -12.35 -6.06 11.92
N GLY A 32 -11.81 -5.75 13.10
CA GLY A 32 -11.46 -4.38 13.46
C GLY A 32 -12.18 -3.84 14.68
N LYS A 33 -11.54 -2.87 15.34
CA LYS A 33 -12.08 -2.17 16.51
C LYS A 33 -13.02 -1.04 16.08
N ALA A 34 -12.69 -0.34 15.00
CA ALA A 34 -13.50 0.78 14.49
C ALA A 34 -14.84 0.33 13.88
N GLY A 35 -14.87 -0.88 13.31
CA GLY A 35 -16.05 -1.47 12.70
C GLY A 35 -16.37 -0.92 11.31
N TRP A 36 -16.79 -1.81 10.41
CA TRP A 36 -16.95 -1.51 8.99
C TRP A 36 -18.06 -0.50 8.74
N GLY A 37 -17.73 0.53 7.98
CA GLY A 37 -18.61 1.62 7.62
C GLY A 37 -18.85 2.64 8.73
N SER A 38 -18.08 2.61 9.82
CA SER A 38 -17.97 3.78 10.68
C SER A 38 -17.30 4.92 9.91
N CYS A 39 -17.62 6.16 10.26
CA CYS A 39 -17.08 7.33 9.60
C CYS A 39 -16.53 8.31 10.64
N ARG A 40 -15.42 8.96 10.32
CA ARG A 40 -14.99 10.19 11.01
C ARG A 40 -15.30 11.36 10.09
N MET A 41 -15.76 12.46 10.67
CA MET A 41 -16.13 13.67 9.95
C MET A 41 -16.01 14.89 10.87
N ARG A 42 -15.98 16.08 10.29
CA ARG A 42 -16.00 17.33 11.07
C ARG A 42 -17.31 17.50 11.84
N GLU A 43 -17.23 18.21 12.97
CA GLU A 43 -18.41 18.66 13.70
C GLU A 43 -19.33 19.49 12.80
N GLY A 44 -20.64 19.31 12.95
CA GLY A 44 -21.65 19.94 12.09
C GLY A 44 -22.00 19.15 10.83
N MET A 45 -21.32 18.03 10.58
CA MET A 45 -21.70 17.08 9.53
C MET A 45 -22.45 15.88 10.11
N SER A 46 -23.29 15.27 9.27
CA SER A 46 -23.84 13.93 9.51
C SER A 46 -23.61 13.01 8.32
N VAL A 47 -23.76 11.71 8.55
CA VAL A 47 -23.71 10.69 7.50
C VAL A 47 -24.92 9.77 7.60
N SER A 48 -25.52 9.47 6.45
CA SER A 48 -26.51 8.39 6.31
C SER A 48 -25.88 7.25 5.52
N VAL A 49 -25.89 6.05 6.11
CA VAL A 49 -25.34 4.84 5.48
C VAL A 49 -26.48 3.98 4.96
N SER A 50 -26.38 3.53 3.71
CA SER A 50 -27.36 2.62 3.11
C SER A 50 -26.66 1.46 2.41
N ARG A 51 -27.25 0.27 2.54
CA ARG A 51 -26.76 -0.97 1.93
C ARG A 51 -27.89 -1.67 1.22
N LYS A 52 -27.64 -2.12 -0.01
CA LYS A 52 -28.62 -2.88 -0.79
C LYS A 52 -27.95 -3.92 -1.66
N PHE A 53 -28.63 -5.05 -1.83
CA PHE A 53 -28.22 -6.06 -2.80
C PHE A 53 -28.72 -5.68 -4.18
N LEU A 54 -27.79 -5.61 -5.13
CA LEU A 54 -28.09 -5.39 -6.54
C LEU A 54 -28.61 -6.68 -7.18
N PRO A 55 -29.34 -6.61 -8.31
CA PRO A 55 -29.86 -7.79 -9.00
C PRO A 55 -28.78 -8.80 -9.42
N ASN A 56 -27.54 -8.34 -9.63
CA ASN A 56 -26.38 -9.17 -9.95
C ASN A 56 -25.72 -9.82 -8.72
N GLY A 57 -26.31 -9.70 -7.53
CA GLY A 57 -25.81 -10.29 -6.29
C GLY A 57 -24.68 -9.52 -5.62
N ARG A 58 -24.28 -8.35 -6.14
CA ARG A 58 -23.30 -7.46 -5.50
C ARG A 58 -23.93 -6.68 -4.36
N LEU A 59 -23.13 -6.28 -3.39
CA LEU A 59 -23.54 -5.41 -2.30
C LEU A 59 -23.16 -3.97 -2.65
N TYR A 60 -24.15 -3.11 -2.85
CA TYR A 60 -23.95 -1.68 -3.00
C TYR A 60 -24.05 -1.02 -1.62
N GLU A 61 -23.05 -0.22 -1.27
CA GLU A 61 -22.98 0.52 -0.01
C GLU A 61 -22.72 2.00 -0.33
N SER A 62 -23.45 2.88 0.33
CA SER A 62 -23.44 4.33 0.07
C SER A 62 -23.48 5.11 1.38
N TYR A 63 -22.68 6.18 1.41
CA TYR A 63 -22.49 7.11 2.50
C TYR A 63 -22.85 8.50 1.98
N LEU A 64 -23.94 9.05 2.50
CA LEU A 64 -24.39 10.39 2.16
C LEU A 64 -24.01 11.33 3.30
N PHE A 65 -22.91 12.06 3.10
CA PHE A 65 -22.47 13.11 4.01
C PHE A 65 -23.29 14.37 3.79
N LYS A 66 -23.64 15.08 4.85
CA LYS A 66 -24.43 16.31 4.79
C LYS A 66 -23.85 17.38 5.71
N ASN A 67 -23.87 18.62 5.24
CA ASN A 67 -23.68 19.79 6.10
C ASN A 67 -25.00 20.14 6.80
N ASP A 68 -25.05 20.00 8.13
CA ASP A 68 -26.23 20.30 8.95
C ASP A 68 -26.20 21.69 9.59
N THR A 69 -25.22 22.52 9.23
CA THR A 69 -25.06 23.87 9.76
C THR A 69 -25.59 24.93 8.79
N ASP A 70 -25.74 26.16 9.30
CA ASP A 70 -26.07 27.35 8.50
C ASP A 70 -24.83 27.99 7.83
N PHE A 71 -23.65 27.36 7.92
CA PHE A 71 -22.39 27.87 7.37
C PHE A 71 -21.73 26.88 6.41
N ASP A 72 -20.90 27.37 5.50
CA ASP A 72 -20.09 26.51 4.64
C ASP A 72 -19.09 25.68 5.46
N ILE A 73 -18.93 24.41 5.10
CA ILE A 73 -17.90 23.52 5.65
C ILE A 73 -16.86 23.23 4.57
N PHE A 74 -15.61 23.51 4.91
CA PHE A 74 -14.43 23.06 4.17
C PHE A 74 -13.76 21.93 4.95
N THR A 75 -13.36 20.87 4.24
CA THR A 75 -12.58 19.76 4.79
C THR A 75 -11.22 19.68 4.13
N LYS A 76 -10.24 19.11 4.83
CA LYS A 76 -8.96 18.69 4.26
C LYS A 76 -8.87 17.16 4.27
N GLU A 77 -7.83 16.63 3.63
CA GLU A 77 -7.53 15.20 3.69
C GLU A 77 -7.42 14.73 5.15
N GLY A 78 -8.10 13.63 5.48
CA GLY A 78 -8.18 13.06 6.83
C GLY A 78 -9.27 13.65 7.73
N ASP A 79 -9.99 14.69 7.30
CA ASP A 79 -11.13 15.21 8.08
C ASP A 79 -12.40 14.37 7.89
N VAL A 80 -12.53 13.68 6.75
CA VAL A 80 -13.65 12.79 6.43
C VAL A 80 -13.12 11.47 5.93
N ASP A 81 -13.47 10.38 6.60
CA ASP A 81 -13.08 9.04 6.21
C ASP A 81 -14.16 7.99 6.51
N ILE A 82 -14.00 6.84 5.85
CA ILE A 82 -14.87 5.68 6.01
C ILE A 82 -14.01 4.47 6.35
N CYS A 83 -14.32 3.78 7.44
CA CYS A 83 -13.63 2.56 7.85
C CYS A 83 -14.00 1.38 6.95
N ALA A 84 -12.99 0.76 6.34
CA ALA A 84 -13.08 -0.47 5.55
C ALA A 84 -12.14 -1.52 6.15
N CYS A 85 -12.50 -2.01 7.34
CA CYS A 85 -11.68 -2.91 8.16
C CYS A 85 -11.76 -4.37 7.65
N PHE A 86 -11.07 -4.63 6.54
CA PHE A 86 -10.83 -5.98 6.03
C PHE A 86 -10.01 -6.81 7.04
N ASN A 87 -10.27 -8.12 7.09
CA ASN A 87 -9.63 -9.06 8.01
C ASN A 87 -8.19 -9.41 7.57
N ASP A 88 -7.30 -8.41 7.65
CA ASP A 88 -5.88 -8.47 7.25
C ASP A 88 -4.98 -8.46 8.49
N SER A 89 -4.87 -9.62 9.11
CA SER A 89 -4.06 -9.82 10.30
C SER A 89 -3.39 -11.19 10.29
N TYR A 90 -2.30 -11.34 11.06
CA TYR A 90 -1.45 -12.53 11.06
C TYR A 90 -1.54 -13.24 12.41
N HIS A 91 -2.29 -14.34 12.47
CA HIS A 91 -2.44 -15.12 13.72
C HIS A 91 -1.52 -16.35 13.72
N ASP A 92 -1.97 -17.44 13.10
CA ASP A 92 -1.20 -18.65 12.83
C ASP A 92 -1.39 -19.03 11.36
N ALA A 93 -0.49 -19.85 10.82
CA ALA A 93 -0.47 -20.16 9.38
C ALA A 93 -1.82 -20.70 8.87
N LYS A 94 -2.46 -21.61 9.61
CA LYS A 94 -3.73 -22.21 9.19
C LYS A 94 -4.85 -21.16 9.19
N THR A 95 -4.98 -20.41 10.28
CA THR A 95 -5.98 -19.34 10.37
C THR A 95 -5.75 -18.28 9.29
N CYS A 96 -4.50 -17.94 8.99
CA CYS A 96 -4.18 -17.01 7.92
C CYS A 96 -4.64 -17.53 6.55
N GLU A 97 -4.30 -18.79 6.25
CA GLU A 97 -4.64 -19.43 4.98
C GLU A 97 -6.16 -19.53 4.75
N GLU A 98 -6.91 -19.86 5.79
CA GLU A 98 -8.34 -20.17 5.70
C GLU A 98 -9.25 -18.97 6.01
N GLU A 99 -8.82 -18.02 6.86
CA GLU A 99 -9.72 -17.02 7.47
C GLU A 99 -9.17 -15.59 7.48
N ARG A 100 -8.06 -15.31 6.78
CA ARG A 100 -7.49 -13.96 6.65
C ARG A 100 -7.27 -13.60 5.19
N CYS A 101 -7.09 -12.31 4.93
CA CYS A 101 -6.83 -11.81 3.59
C CYS A 101 -5.65 -10.85 3.52
N HIS A 102 -5.00 -10.81 2.35
CA HIS A 102 -4.17 -9.69 1.93
C HIS A 102 -5.05 -8.65 1.24
N THR A 103 -5.10 -7.47 1.81
CA THR A 103 -5.88 -6.34 1.29
C THR A 103 -4.99 -5.47 0.41
N HIS A 104 -5.28 -5.45 -0.89
CA HIS A 104 -4.61 -4.60 -1.86
C HIS A 104 -5.46 -3.36 -2.11
N LEU A 105 -4.99 -2.21 -1.61
CA LEU A 105 -5.69 -0.92 -1.69
C LEU A 105 -5.16 -0.11 -2.85
N PHE A 106 -6.05 0.37 -3.72
CA PHE A 106 -5.75 1.36 -4.74
C PHE A 106 -6.69 2.53 -4.56
N ILE A 107 -6.24 3.55 -3.82
CA ILE A 107 -7.07 4.69 -3.42
C ILE A 107 -6.58 5.92 -4.19
N LYS A 108 -7.20 6.17 -5.35
CA LYS A 108 -6.81 7.19 -6.33
C LYS A 108 -8.05 7.81 -6.98
N GLY A 109 -8.69 8.71 -6.24
CA GLY A 109 -9.87 9.46 -6.64
C GLY A 109 -11.05 8.55 -6.97
N GLU A 110 -11.73 8.87 -8.07
CA GLU A 110 -12.89 8.14 -8.61
C GLU A 110 -12.56 6.72 -9.12
N MET A 111 -11.27 6.38 -9.31
CA MET A 111 -10.80 5.05 -9.72
C MET A 111 -10.50 4.15 -8.52
N SER A 112 -10.94 4.49 -7.31
CA SER A 112 -10.54 3.72 -6.14
C SER A 112 -11.14 2.32 -6.09
N TRP A 113 -10.33 1.33 -5.75
CA TRP A 113 -10.75 -0.05 -5.57
C TRP A 113 -9.93 -0.76 -4.49
N VAL A 114 -10.47 -1.88 -4.00
CA VAL A 114 -9.78 -2.79 -3.09
C VAL A 114 -9.91 -4.21 -3.62
N MET A 115 -8.82 -4.97 -3.57
CA MET A 115 -8.80 -6.40 -3.86
C MET A 115 -8.33 -7.13 -2.62
N ALA A 116 -9.24 -7.82 -1.93
CA ALA A 116 -8.95 -8.63 -0.76
C ALA A 116 -8.82 -10.11 -1.16
N LEU A 117 -7.59 -10.63 -1.17
CA LEU A 117 -7.28 -12.02 -1.49
C LEU A 117 -7.14 -12.84 -0.22
N ARG A 118 -7.82 -13.96 -0.09
CA ARG A 118 -7.56 -14.90 1.02
C ARG A 118 -6.08 -15.28 1.01
N MET A 119 -5.41 -15.32 2.17
CA MET A 119 -3.95 -15.54 2.19
C MET A 119 -3.57 -16.93 1.67
N GLY A 120 -4.44 -17.93 1.85
CA GLY A 120 -4.24 -19.28 1.27
C GLY A 120 -4.45 -19.35 -0.26
N GLY A 121 -4.86 -18.26 -0.90
CA GLY A 121 -5.05 -18.15 -2.35
C GLY A 121 -6.30 -18.85 -2.89
N GLU A 122 -7.02 -19.64 -2.08
CA GLU A 122 -8.25 -20.29 -2.50
C GLU A 122 -9.43 -19.31 -2.56
N ALA A 123 -10.08 -19.28 -3.71
CA ALA A 123 -11.33 -18.57 -3.93
C ALA A 123 -12.45 -19.12 -3.00
N PRO A 124 -13.46 -18.31 -2.67
CA PRO A 124 -13.71 -16.97 -3.20
C PRO A 124 -12.93 -15.87 -2.50
N HIS A 125 -12.86 -14.71 -3.16
CA HIS A 125 -12.24 -13.46 -2.69
C HIS A 125 -13.23 -12.29 -2.74
N ILE A 126 -12.91 -11.14 -2.14
CA ILE A 126 -13.75 -9.94 -2.18
C ILE A 126 -13.03 -8.79 -2.89
N GLY A 127 -13.72 -8.21 -3.87
CA GLY A 127 -13.35 -6.94 -4.49
C GLY A 127 -14.29 -5.82 -4.07
N MET A 128 -13.78 -4.60 -4.08
CA MET A 128 -14.51 -3.36 -3.90
C MET A 128 -14.18 -2.41 -5.05
N MET A 129 -15.18 -1.78 -5.67
CA MET A 129 -14.96 -0.75 -6.68
C MET A 129 -15.81 0.47 -6.37
N LEU A 130 -15.19 1.66 -6.34
CA LEU A 130 -15.88 2.92 -6.15
C LEU A 130 -16.79 3.21 -7.36
N LYS A 131 -18.01 3.63 -7.05
CA LYS A 131 -19.07 3.97 -8.01
C LYS A 131 -19.40 5.46 -8.03
N LYS A 132 -19.29 6.13 -6.88
CA LYS A 132 -19.59 7.55 -6.71
C LYS A 132 -18.67 8.17 -5.68
N GLY A 133 -18.43 9.47 -5.85
CA GLY A 133 -17.50 10.22 -5.05
C GLY A 133 -16.05 9.86 -5.38
N SER A 134 -15.15 10.26 -4.49
CA SER A 134 -13.71 10.21 -4.72
C SER A 134 -13.00 9.93 -3.39
N LEU A 135 -12.03 9.02 -3.41
CA LEU A 135 -11.20 8.67 -2.26
C LEU A 135 -9.73 8.94 -2.59
N VAL A 136 -9.03 9.71 -1.77
CA VAL A 136 -7.71 10.28 -2.15
C VAL A 136 -6.51 9.61 -1.48
N SER A 137 -6.72 8.97 -0.33
CA SER A 137 -5.69 8.24 0.40
C SER A 137 -6.33 7.30 1.43
N TYR A 138 -5.51 6.61 2.21
CA TYR A 138 -6.01 5.83 3.35
C TYR A 138 -5.10 5.98 4.58
N GLY A 139 -5.71 5.95 5.76
CA GLY A 139 -5.05 5.80 7.05
C GLY A 139 -5.11 4.36 7.54
N VAL A 140 -4.27 4.07 8.54
CA VAL A 140 -4.22 2.76 9.20
C VAL A 140 -4.15 2.97 10.71
N GLU A 141 -5.08 2.39 11.45
CA GLU A 141 -5.00 2.30 12.91
C GLU A 141 -4.64 0.88 13.33
N ARG A 142 -3.49 0.72 13.99
CA ARG A 142 -2.95 -0.58 14.38
C ARG A 142 -3.22 -0.88 15.84
N ASP A 143 -3.44 -2.14 16.14
CA ASP A 143 -3.32 -2.65 17.50
C ASP A 143 -1.84 -2.85 17.87
N LEU A 144 -1.30 -1.88 18.62
CA LEU A 144 0.12 -1.91 19.02
C LEU A 144 0.46 -3.11 19.90
N GLU A 145 -0.51 -3.71 20.60
CA GLU A 145 -0.32 -4.93 21.38
C GLU A 145 -0.04 -6.15 20.49
N ARG A 146 -0.50 -6.11 19.23
CA ARG A 146 -0.29 -7.17 18.22
C ARG A 146 0.96 -6.94 17.38
N ILE A 147 1.70 -5.85 17.59
CA ILE A 147 2.98 -5.56 16.91
C ILE A 147 2.81 -5.74 15.38
N SER A 148 3.61 -6.58 14.73
CA SER A 148 3.59 -6.83 13.28
C SER A 148 2.45 -7.76 12.82
N ASN A 149 1.70 -8.33 13.76
CA ASN A 149 0.65 -9.33 13.49
C ASN A 149 -0.73 -8.72 13.21
N ASP A 150 -0.80 -7.39 13.17
CA ASP A 150 -1.98 -6.66 12.78
C ASP A 150 -1.61 -5.60 11.75
N ARG A 151 -2.22 -5.70 10.57
CA ARG A 151 -2.07 -4.68 9.54
C ARG A 151 -2.92 -3.44 9.87
N GLY A 152 -3.96 -3.59 10.69
CA GLY A 152 -4.79 -2.50 11.23
C GLY A 152 -6.07 -2.22 10.47
N ASP A 153 -6.90 -1.37 11.06
CA ASP A 153 -8.15 -0.89 10.46
C ASP A 153 -7.85 0.19 9.41
N PHE A 154 -8.34 -0.02 8.18
CA PHE A 154 -8.16 0.93 7.08
C PHE A 154 -9.25 2.01 7.09
N PHE A 155 -8.82 3.26 7.03
CA PHE A 155 -9.71 4.42 6.90
C PHE A 155 -9.52 5.05 5.53
N LEU A 156 -10.53 4.95 4.67
CA LEU A 156 -10.48 5.49 3.31
C LEU A 156 -10.86 6.98 3.35
N ASN A 157 -9.90 7.85 3.05
CA ASN A 157 -10.09 9.29 3.13
C ASN A 157 -10.88 9.78 1.91
N VAL A 158 -11.98 10.47 2.17
CA VAL A 158 -12.78 11.15 1.14
C VAL A 158 -12.01 12.37 0.64
N GLU A 159 -12.19 12.73 -0.63
CA GLU A 159 -11.58 13.96 -1.16
C GLU A 159 -11.99 15.20 -0.35
N PRO A 160 -11.12 16.22 -0.26
CA PRO A 160 -11.47 17.50 0.36
C PRO A 160 -12.77 18.07 -0.23
N LEU A 161 -13.71 18.42 0.64
CA LEU A 161 -15.05 18.88 0.31
C LEU A 161 -15.20 20.36 0.62
N HIS A 162 -16.06 21.03 -0.16
CA HIS A 162 -16.67 22.30 0.19
C HIS A 162 -18.18 22.09 0.10
N LEU A 163 -18.85 22.08 1.25
CA LEU A 163 -20.30 21.86 1.35
C LEU A 163 -21.00 23.11 1.87
N HIS A 164 -21.94 23.63 1.09
CA HIS A 164 -22.85 24.68 1.53
C HIS A 164 -23.88 24.15 2.56
N PRO A 165 -24.57 25.03 3.30
CA PRO A 165 -25.65 24.64 4.22
C PRO A 165 -26.67 23.71 3.57
N GLY A 166 -26.86 22.53 4.16
CA GLY A 166 -27.78 21.51 3.67
C GLY A 166 -27.30 20.69 2.47
N GLU A 167 -26.14 21.02 1.88
CA GLU A 167 -25.56 20.28 0.75
C GLU A 167 -25.10 18.89 1.19
N THR A 168 -25.15 17.95 0.24
CA THR A 168 -24.79 16.55 0.45
C THR A 168 -23.75 16.07 -0.53
N TYR A 169 -22.88 15.17 -0.09
CA TYR A 169 -21.91 14.48 -0.93
C TYR A 169 -22.03 12.96 -0.75
N GLU A 170 -22.13 12.22 -1.85
CA GLU A 170 -22.31 10.77 -1.82
C GLU A 170 -21.01 10.05 -2.20
N VAL A 171 -20.53 9.20 -1.30
CA VAL A 171 -19.53 8.17 -1.60
C VAL A 171 -20.24 6.83 -1.68
N ALA A 172 -20.03 6.07 -2.74
CA ALA A 172 -20.62 4.74 -2.86
C ALA A 172 -19.72 3.76 -3.58
N TRP A 173 -19.76 2.50 -3.16
CA TRP A 173 -19.01 1.41 -3.78
C TRP A 173 -19.84 0.14 -3.93
N GLU A 174 -19.36 -0.76 -4.79
CA GLU A 174 -19.84 -2.13 -4.89
C GLU A 174 -18.82 -3.11 -4.32
N LEU A 175 -19.28 -4.01 -3.46
CA LEU A 175 -18.57 -5.21 -3.04
C LEU A 175 -19.03 -6.42 -3.87
N PHE A 176 -18.08 -7.21 -4.34
CA PHE A 176 -18.34 -8.34 -5.23
C PHE A 176 -17.37 -9.51 -4.99
N PRO A 177 -17.82 -10.77 -5.16
CA PRO A 177 -16.92 -11.91 -5.15
C PRO A 177 -16.07 -11.96 -6.43
N HIS A 178 -14.86 -12.52 -6.33
CA HIS A 178 -14.04 -12.88 -7.48
C HIS A 178 -13.19 -14.12 -7.20
N ASN A 179 -12.62 -14.71 -8.26
CA ASN A 179 -11.88 -16.00 -8.22
C ASN A 179 -10.36 -15.84 -8.36
N GLY A 180 -9.85 -14.63 -8.19
CA GLY A 180 -8.42 -14.33 -8.31
C GLY A 180 -8.16 -12.99 -8.99
N LYS A 181 -6.88 -12.67 -9.19
CA LYS A 181 -6.43 -11.39 -9.75
C LYS A 181 -6.98 -11.12 -11.16
N GLU A 182 -7.00 -12.12 -12.02
CA GLU A 182 -7.48 -11.93 -13.40
C GLU A 182 -8.99 -11.76 -13.46
N ASP A 183 -9.75 -12.54 -12.68
CA ASP A 183 -11.20 -12.39 -12.57
C ASP A 183 -11.58 -11.01 -11.99
N PHE A 184 -10.83 -10.55 -10.98
CA PHE A 184 -10.97 -9.19 -10.44
C PHE A 184 -10.78 -8.12 -11.54
N LYS A 185 -9.69 -8.19 -12.30
CA LYS A 185 -9.44 -7.27 -13.43
C LYS A 185 -10.55 -7.33 -14.48
N ASN A 186 -11.01 -8.52 -14.84
CA ASN A 186 -12.13 -8.70 -15.77
C ASN A 186 -13.43 -8.06 -15.27
N ILE A 187 -13.72 -8.19 -13.98
CA ILE A 187 -14.85 -7.51 -13.35
C ILE A 187 -14.68 -5.99 -13.42
N LEU A 188 -13.50 -5.46 -13.09
CA LEU A 188 -13.21 -4.03 -13.14
C LEU A 188 -13.34 -3.45 -14.56
N ARG A 189 -12.94 -4.18 -15.60
CA ARG A 189 -13.13 -3.79 -17.01
C ARG A 189 -14.59 -3.54 -17.39
N GLY A 190 -15.54 -4.08 -16.62
CA GLY A 190 -16.98 -3.80 -16.77
C GLY A 190 -17.47 -2.48 -16.16
N TYR A 191 -16.61 -1.71 -15.49
CA TYR A 191 -16.94 -0.42 -14.91
C TYR A 191 -16.50 0.73 -15.82
N ASP A 192 -17.41 1.66 -16.14
CA ASP A 192 -17.15 2.77 -17.06
C ASP A 192 -16.03 3.71 -16.59
N ASN A 193 -15.86 3.83 -15.27
CA ASN A 193 -14.83 4.64 -14.62
C ASN A 193 -13.49 3.92 -14.43
N TYR A 194 -13.37 2.65 -14.83
CA TYR A 194 -12.12 1.90 -14.68
C TYR A 194 -11.13 2.22 -15.80
N ILE A 195 -9.98 2.75 -15.39
CA ILE A 195 -8.81 3.00 -16.22
C ILE A 195 -7.78 1.90 -15.92
N GLU A 196 -7.46 1.09 -16.91
CA GLU A 196 -6.42 0.08 -16.84
C GLU A 196 -5.16 0.64 -17.51
N VAL A 197 -4.06 0.76 -16.76
CA VAL A 197 -2.75 1.13 -17.30
C VAL A 197 -1.79 -0.04 -17.07
N ASN A 198 -1.12 -0.47 -18.15
CA ASN A 198 -0.17 -1.56 -18.15
C ASN A 198 1.23 -1.05 -18.49
N SER A 199 2.22 -1.64 -17.82
CA SER A 199 3.64 -1.40 -18.01
C SER A 199 4.40 -2.63 -17.55
N ASP A 200 5.53 -2.95 -18.18
CA ASP A 200 6.39 -4.06 -17.73
C ASP A 200 7.00 -3.77 -16.35
N LYS A 201 7.21 -2.49 -16.03
CA LYS A 201 7.76 -2.02 -14.77
C LYS A 201 7.36 -0.57 -14.47
N PHE A 202 7.51 -0.16 -13.21
CA PHE A 202 7.26 1.22 -12.76
C PHE A 202 8.53 1.90 -12.23
N ILE A 203 9.67 1.23 -12.35
CA ILE A 203 11.00 1.76 -12.08
C ILE A 203 11.83 1.57 -13.35
N TYR A 204 12.36 2.66 -13.88
CA TYR A 204 13.20 2.68 -15.07
C TYR A 204 14.56 3.29 -14.73
N PHE A 205 15.59 2.90 -15.47
CA PHE A 205 16.91 3.51 -15.42
C PHE A 205 17.08 4.48 -16.58
N GLU A 206 17.90 5.51 -16.39
CA GLU A 206 18.21 6.48 -17.45
C GLU A 206 18.65 5.79 -18.75
N GLY A 207 18.01 6.15 -19.86
CA GLY A 207 18.23 5.57 -21.19
C GLY A 207 17.30 4.41 -21.55
N GLU A 208 16.53 3.85 -20.60
CA GLU A 208 15.51 2.85 -20.91
C GLU A 208 14.26 3.48 -21.54
N GLU A 209 13.54 2.72 -22.36
CA GLU A 209 12.24 3.14 -22.90
C GLU A 209 11.13 2.88 -21.88
N ILE A 210 10.43 3.93 -21.48
CA ILE A 210 9.18 3.88 -20.72
C ILE A 210 8.06 3.56 -21.70
N CYS A 211 7.33 2.46 -21.46
CA CYS A 211 6.21 2.04 -22.28
C CYS A 211 4.98 1.81 -21.40
N LEU A 212 4.00 2.72 -21.49
CA LEU A 212 2.71 2.60 -20.80
C LEU A 212 1.61 2.42 -21.85
N THR A 213 0.72 1.45 -21.65
CA THR A 213 -0.48 1.27 -22.49
C THR A 213 -1.73 1.36 -21.62
N SER A 214 -2.83 1.87 -22.16
CA SER A 214 -4.06 2.04 -21.41
C SER A 214 -5.33 1.80 -22.21
N ASN A 215 -6.44 1.60 -21.51
CA ASN A 215 -7.80 1.62 -22.09
C ASN A 215 -8.44 3.03 -22.06
N ALA A 216 -7.62 4.06 -21.88
CA ALA A 216 -7.98 5.46 -21.68
C ALA A 216 -7.16 6.35 -22.63
N GLU A 217 -7.34 7.68 -22.54
CA GLU A 217 -6.53 8.63 -23.31
C GLU A 217 -5.40 9.22 -22.45
N PRO A 218 -4.12 9.13 -22.89
CA PRO A 218 -3.66 8.52 -24.13
C PRO A 218 -3.64 6.98 -24.07
N ALA A 219 -3.91 6.32 -25.20
CA ALA A 219 -3.89 4.86 -25.29
C ALA A 219 -2.48 4.25 -25.11
N GLU A 220 -1.43 5.01 -25.46
CA GLU A 220 -0.03 4.59 -25.31
C GLU A 220 0.87 5.80 -25.04
N ILE A 221 1.89 5.60 -24.21
CA ILE A 221 2.99 6.53 -23.96
C ILE A 221 4.31 5.77 -24.16
N ARG A 222 5.17 6.32 -25.02
CA ARG A 222 6.55 5.86 -25.23
C ARG A 222 7.50 7.03 -25.12
N GLU A 223 8.46 6.94 -24.22
CA GLU A 223 9.54 7.92 -24.12
C GLU A 223 10.81 7.33 -23.52
N ILE A 224 11.95 7.97 -23.76
CA ILE A 224 13.20 7.60 -23.11
C ILE A 224 13.24 8.19 -21.70
N ALA A 225 13.57 7.35 -20.72
CA ALA A 225 13.80 7.76 -19.35
C ALA A 225 15.02 8.70 -19.28
N VAL A 226 14.78 9.95 -18.91
CA VAL A 226 15.79 11.01 -18.80
C VAL A 226 15.56 11.75 -17.50
N GLY A 227 16.64 11.96 -16.74
CA GLY A 227 16.62 12.63 -15.45
C GLY A 227 16.07 11.73 -14.35
N SER A 228 16.82 11.61 -13.26
CA SER A 228 16.38 10.88 -12.08
C SER A 228 15.25 11.62 -11.36
N GLY A 229 14.22 10.89 -10.93
CA GLY A 229 13.08 11.44 -10.22
C GLY A 229 11.76 10.75 -10.55
N GLU A 230 10.69 11.21 -9.91
CA GLU A 230 9.34 10.77 -10.20
C GLU A 230 8.81 11.47 -11.46
N LYS A 231 8.28 10.68 -12.38
CA LYS A 231 7.53 11.14 -13.55
C LYS A 231 6.06 10.76 -13.38
N THR A 232 5.17 11.70 -13.69
CA THR A 232 3.72 11.50 -13.61
C THR A 232 3.10 11.54 -14.99
N TYR A 233 2.30 10.53 -15.32
CA TYR A 233 1.53 10.45 -16.55
C TYR A 233 0.03 10.42 -16.23
N THR A 234 -0.73 11.27 -16.90
CA THR A 234 -2.16 11.38 -16.73
C THR A 234 -2.92 10.61 -17.81
N PHE A 235 -3.88 9.79 -17.41
CA PHE A 235 -4.82 9.09 -18.27
C PHE A 235 -6.25 9.52 -17.95
N THR A 236 -7.08 9.71 -18.97
CA THR A 236 -8.47 10.17 -18.82
C THR A 236 -9.44 9.27 -19.55
N LYS A 237 -10.56 8.90 -18.91
CA LYS A 237 -11.64 8.12 -19.51
C LYS A 237 -12.98 8.54 -18.90
N ASN A 238 -13.96 8.90 -19.72
CA ASN A 238 -15.32 9.26 -19.27
C ASN A 238 -15.35 10.33 -18.16
N GLY A 239 -14.44 11.32 -18.22
CA GLY A 239 -14.30 12.37 -17.21
C GLY A 239 -13.46 11.99 -15.99
N VAL A 240 -13.20 10.69 -15.76
CA VAL A 240 -12.31 10.20 -14.70
C VAL A 240 -10.86 10.41 -15.12
N LYS A 241 -10.05 10.92 -14.21
CA LYS A 241 -8.61 11.12 -14.37
C LYS A 241 -7.83 10.16 -13.47
N LEU A 242 -6.76 9.57 -14.00
CA LEU A 242 -5.80 8.77 -13.26
C LEU A 242 -4.37 9.26 -13.50
N ASP A 243 -3.66 9.58 -12.42
CA ASP A 243 -2.23 9.88 -12.46
C ASP A 243 -1.42 8.62 -12.07
N VAL A 244 -0.56 8.18 -12.99
CA VAL A 244 0.37 7.04 -12.81
C VAL A 244 1.77 7.58 -12.62
N GLN A 245 2.44 7.13 -11.56
CA GLN A 245 3.81 7.50 -11.25
C GLN A 245 4.79 6.42 -11.72
N VAL A 246 5.89 6.88 -12.32
CA VAL A 246 7.05 6.07 -12.69
C VAL A 246 8.28 6.70 -12.05
N LEU A 247 9.14 5.88 -11.46
CA LEU A 247 10.40 6.34 -10.89
C LEU A 247 11.54 6.11 -11.88
N VAL A 248 12.22 7.18 -12.29
CA VAL A 248 13.46 7.10 -13.06
C VAL A 248 14.65 7.20 -12.10
N GLN A 249 15.57 6.26 -12.20
CA GLN A 249 16.82 6.19 -11.44
C GLN A 249 18.02 6.40 -12.37
N PRO A 250 19.20 6.78 -11.83
CA PRO A 250 20.44 6.74 -12.59
C PRO A 250 20.67 5.35 -13.20
N LYS A 251 21.54 5.24 -14.20
CA LYS A 251 21.92 3.94 -14.76
C LYS A 251 22.25 2.94 -13.65
N TRP A 252 21.79 1.71 -13.84
CA TRP A 252 21.89 0.65 -12.82
C TRP A 252 23.30 0.51 -12.25
N GLU A 253 24.31 0.53 -13.12
CA GLU A 253 25.71 0.40 -12.76
C GLU A 253 26.17 1.54 -11.85
N ASP A 254 25.78 2.77 -12.19
CA ASP A 254 26.12 3.98 -11.44
C ASP A 254 25.41 4.00 -10.08
N LEU A 255 24.14 3.60 -10.03
CA LEU A 255 23.36 3.52 -8.79
C LEU A 255 23.97 2.51 -7.81
N VAL A 256 24.29 1.30 -8.29
CA VAL A 256 24.88 0.25 -7.43
C VAL A 256 26.30 0.63 -7.01
N ALA A 257 27.11 1.20 -7.90
CA ALA A 257 28.45 1.69 -7.55
C ALA A 257 28.39 2.79 -6.50
N ALA A 258 27.48 3.77 -6.65
CA ALA A 258 27.26 4.82 -5.67
C ALA A 258 26.87 4.25 -4.30
N ARG A 259 25.95 3.26 -4.26
CA ARG A 259 25.56 2.60 -3.01
C ARG A 259 26.72 1.86 -2.34
N CYS A 260 27.53 1.11 -3.11
CA CYS A 260 28.68 0.38 -2.56
C CYS A 260 29.74 1.32 -1.97
N ARG A 261 30.04 2.42 -2.67
CA ARG A 261 30.95 3.47 -2.18
C ARG A 261 30.38 4.16 -0.95
N TYR A 262 29.09 4.49 -0.94
CA TYR A 262 28.46 5.09 0.23
C TYR A 262 28.57 4.20 1.48
N ILE A 263 28.36 2.89 1.34
CA ILE A 263 28.56 1.95 2.44
C ILE A 263 30.01 1.98 2.93
N ALA A 264 30.97 1.86 2.02
CA ALA A 264 32.39 1.83 2.35
C ALA A 264 32.88 3.14 3.01
N GLU A 265 32.39 4.29 2.55
CA GLU A 265 32.87 5.61 2.95
C GLU A 265 32.11 6.23 4.12
N LYS A 266 30.81 5.93 4.26
CA LYS A 266 29.92 6.56 5.25
C LYS A 266 29.39 5.59 6.29
N GLN A 267 29.30 4.30 5.97
CA GLN A 267 28.68 3.33 6.87
C GLN A 267 29.66 2.35 7.50
N GLN A 268 30.94 2.38 7.13
CA GLN A 268 31.97 1.62 7.82
C GLN A 268 32.48 2.38 9.04
N TYR A 269 32.28 1.80 10.21
CA TYR A 269 32.87 2.31 11.44
C TYR A 269 34.37 1.95 11.49
N ALA A 270 35.20 2.92 11.83
CA ALA A 270 36.64 2.77 11.91
C ALA A 270 37.15 3.47 13.17
N GLU A 271 37.47 2.67 14.18
CA GLU A 271 38.00 3.15 15.47
C GLU A 271 38.85 2.02 16.06
N GLU A 272 40.17 2.23 16.09
CA GLU A 272 41.11 1.22 16.53
C GLU A 272 40.80 0.77 17.97
N ASN A 273 40.86 -0.54 18.22
CA ASN A 273 40.50 -1.18 19.51
C ASN A 273 39.01 -1.18 19.87
N SER A 274 38.13 -0.60 19.04
CA SER A 274 36.69 -0.82 19.21
C SER A 274 36.30 -2.22 18.74
N PRO A 275 35.44 -2.95 19.49
CA PRO A 275 34.83 -4.18 18.96
C PRO A 275 34.10 -3.95 17.64
N LEU A 276 33.59 -2.73 17.40
CA LEU A 276 32.91 -2.35 16.16
C LEU A 276 33.86 -1.98 15.02
N ASP A 277 35.18 -1.99 15.22
CA ASP A 277 36.12 -1.61 14.16
C ASP A 277 35.94 -2.48 12.92
N GLY A 278 35.67 -1.84 11.78
CA GLY A 278 35.39 -2.47 10.50
C GLY A 278 33.92 -2.75 10.23
N ALA A 279 33.02 -2.64 11.21
CA ALA A 279 31.60 -2.95 11.09
C ALA A 279 30.88 -2.00 10.12
N TYR A 280 29.91 -2.53 9.37
CA TYR A 280 28.94 -1.70 8.65
C TYR A 280 27.72 -1.44 9.55
N LEU A 281 27.46 -0.17 9.85
CA LEU A 281 26.43 0.25 10.81
C LEU A 281 25.27 1.00 10.16
N VAL A 282 24.18 1.13 10.92
CA VAL A 282 23.07 2.02 10.56
C VAL A 282 23.60 3.45 10.49
N TYR A 283 23.07 4.22 9.54
CA TYR A 283 23.49 5.59 9.29
C TYR A 283 22.27 6.50 9.25
N ASP A 284 22.24 7.50 10.13
CA ASP A 284 21.25 8.56 10.11
C ASP A 284 21.64 9.54 9.01
N THR A 285 20.95 9.49 7.87
CA THR A 285 21.23 10.36 6.73
C THR A 285 20.82 11.81 6.95
N LYS A 286 19.97 12.11 7.94
CA LYS A 286 19.57 13.49 8.27
C LYS A 286 20.59 14.18 9.16
N LYS A 287 21.17 13.43 10.11
CA LYS A 287 22.21 13.93 11.03
C LYS A 287 23.63 13.65 10.57
N GLU A 288 23.78 12.87 9.50
CA GLU A 288 25.05 12.41 8.95
C GLU A 288 25.95 11.73 9.98
N CYS A 289 25.39 10.78 10.74
CA CYS A 289 26.12 10.07 11.78
C CYS A 289 25.75 8.58 11.89
N PHE A 290 26.62 7.80 12.52
CA PHE A 290 26.34 6.39 12.82
C PHE A 290 25.25 6.25 13.89
N TYR A 291 24.45 5.20 13.76
CA TYR A 291 23.57 4.73 14.80
C TYR A 291 23.87 3.27 15.13
N TYR A 292 23.96 2.96 16.41
CA TYR A 292 24.21 1.61 16.93
C TYR A 292 23.50 1.44 18.27
N SER A 293 22.89 0.27 18.46
CA SER A 293 22.36 -0.16 19.75
C SER A 293 22.78 -1.60 20.04
N HIS A 294 23.28 -1.83 21.26
CA HIS A 294 23.55 -3.18 21.78
C HIS A 294 22.34 -3.78 22.47
N ILE A 295 21.33 -2.97 22.82
CA ILE A 295 20.10 -3.37 23.49
C ILE A 295 19.02 -3.71 22.46
N ASP A 296 18.90 -2.86 21.44
CA ASP A 296 17.97 -3.06 20.34
C ASP A 296 18.66 -3.88 19.24
N HIS A 297 18.25 -5.15 19.13
CA HIS A 297 18.84 -6.10 18.21
C HIS A 297 18.67 -5.71 16.73
N ASP A 298 17.67 -4.89 16.39
CA ASP A 298 17.44 -4.44 15.02
C ASP A 298 18.40 -3.32 14.60
N HIS A 299 19.18 -2.78 15.54
CA HIS A 299 20.12 -1.70 15.33
C HIS A 299 21.57 -2.02 15.73
N ASN A 300 21.91 -3.30 15.86
CA ASN A 300 23.29 -3.75 16.14
C ASN A 300 24.17 -3.79 14.87
N GLY A 301 25.45 -4.19 15.02
CA GLY A 301 26.43 -4.29 13.91
C GLY A 301 26.37 -5.57 13.07
N GLY A 302 25.44 -6.49 13.35
CA GLY A 302 25.30 -7.78 12.67
C GLY A 302 23.91 -8.01 12.06
N ARG A 303 23.44 -9.26 12.07
CA ARG A 303 22.12 -9.66 11.52
C ARG A 303 21.92 -9.16 10.08
N GLU A 304 20.88 -8.37 9.82
CA GLU A 304 20.55 -7.87 8.48
C GLU A 304 21.65 -6.96 7.91
N ARG A 305 22.48 -6.33 8.75
CA ARG A 305 23.60 -5.48 8.28
C ARG A 305 24.66 -6.29 7.52
N VAL A 306 24.72 -7.61 7.69
CA VAL A 306 25.56 -8.52 6.88
C VAL A 306 25.26 -8.41 5.38
N ALA A 307 24.02 -8.06 5.01
CA ALA A 307 23.65 -7.85 3.61
C ALA A 307 24.47 -6.73 2.93
N MET A 308 24.99 -5.75 3.67
CA MET A 308 25.88 -4.73 3.11
C MET A 308 27.21 -5.32 2.61
N GLY A 309 27.84 -6.20 3.41
CA GLY A 309 29.05 -6.90 2.99
C GLY A 309 28.80 -7.83 1.80
N LEU A 310 27.66 -8.53 1.79
CA LEU A 310 27.26 -9.39 0.66
C LEU A 310 27.04 -8.60 -0.63
N LEU A 311 26.43 -7.41 -0.55
CA LEU A 311 26.28 -6.50 -1.69
C LEU A 311 27.65 -6.10 -2.27
N LEU A 312 28.57 -5.65 -1.41
CA LEU A 312 29.91 -5.25 -1.82
C LEU A 312 30.68 -6.42 -2.46
N ALA A 313 30.63 -7.60 -1.83
CA ALA A 313 31.26 -8.81 -2.36
C ALA A 313 30.70 -9.18 -3.74
N ARG A 314 29.37 -9.17 -3.90
CA ARG A 314 28.72 -9.48 -5.19
C ARG A 314 29.07 -8.46 -6.27
N TRP A 315 29.14 -7.17 -5.93
CA TRP A 315 29.48 -6.12 -6.89
C TRP A 315 30.95 -6.20 -7.32
N LEU A 316 31.88 -6.47 -6.40
CA LEU A 316 33.32 -6.63 -6.66
C LEU A 316 33.66 -7.87 -7.52
N GLN A 317 32.76 -8.86 -7.63
CA GLN A 317 32.95 -9.98 -8.57
C GLN A 317 32.98 -9.54 -10.04
N LYS A 318 32.41 -8.36 -10.36
CA LYS A 318 32.28 -7.83 -11.72
C LYS A 318 32.96 -6.49 -11.93
N ASN A 319 33.38 -5.82 -10.85
CA ASN A 319 33.89 -4.45 -10.88
C ASN A 319 35.17 -4.36 -10.05
N ASN A 320 36.12 -3.55 -10.50
CA ASN A 320 37.34 -3.26 -9.75
C ASN A 320 37.23 -1.90 -9.06
N ASP A 321 37.20 -1.89 -7.73
CA ASP A 321 37.23 -0.68 -6.91
C ASP A 321 38.00 -0.95 -5.61
N GLU A 322 39.24 -0.45 -5.56
CA GLU A 322 40.18 -0.76 -4.48
C GLU A 322 39.70 -0.28 -3.11
N LYS A 323 38.97 0.85 -3.07
CA LYS A 323 38.43 1.38 -1.81
C LYS A 323 37.36 0.46 -1.26
N VAL A 324 36.45 0.02 -2.11
CA VAL A 324 35.38 -0.90 -1.73
C VAL A 324 35.96 -2.26 -1.34
N LEU A 325 36.98 -2.76 -2.04
CA LEU A 325 37.67 -4.00 -1.68
C LEU A 325 38.39 -3.89 -0.32
N ALA A 326 39.10 -2.79 -0.06
CA ALA A 326 39.76 -2.56 1.22
C ALA A 326 38.75 -2.47 2.36
N SER A 327 37.63 -1.79 2.13
CA SER A 327 36.51 -1.72 3.07
C SER A 327 35.95 -3.12 3.36
N LEU A 328 35.67 -3.91 2.33
CA LEU A 328 35.12 -5.26 2.50
C LEU A 328 36.07 -6.16 3.30
N LYS A 329 37.38 -6.08 3.06
CA LYS A 329 38.37 -6.85 3.84
C LYS A 329 38.35 -6.50 5.33
N LYS A 330 38.24 -5.22 5.67
CA LYS A 330 38.06 -4.78 7.06
C LYS A 330 36.76 -5.32 7.66
N TYR A 331 35.68 -5.31 6.90
CA TYR A 331 34.41 -5.86 7.35
C TYR A 331 34.45 -7.38 7.55
N MET A 332 35.13 -8.12 6.68
CA MET A 332 35.34 -9.56 6.87
C MET A 332 36.09 -9.86 8.16
N ALA A 333 37.14 -9.09 8.48
CA ALA A 333 37.86 -9.23 9.75
C ALA A 333 36.97 -8.92 10.98
N TYR A 334 36.07 -7.94 10.87
CA TYR A 334 35.05 -7.69 11.90
C TYR A 334 34.11 -8.89 12.08
N ILE A 335 33.59 -9.43 10.97
CA ILE A 335 32.69 -10.60 11.00
C ILE A 335 33.36 -11.79 11.67
N GLU A 336 34.59 -12.14 11.26
CA GLU A 336 35.35 -13.26 11.83
C GLU A 336 35.66 -13.07 13.32
N ARG A 337 35.86 -11.83 13.77
CA ARG A 337 36.21 -11.52 15.16
C ARG A 337 35.01 -11.49 16.10
N GLU A 338 33.89 -10.93 15.66
CA GLU A 338 32.80 -10.51 16.56
C GLU A 338 31.46 -11.23 16.30
N ILE A 339 31.28 -11.86 15.13
CA ILE A 339 30.00 -12.48 14.73
C ILE A 339 30.15 -13.97 14.42
N GLY A 340 31.27 -14.36 13.80
CA GLY A 340 31.54 -15.68 13.23
C GLY A 340 31.87 -16.77 14.23
#